data_AF-A0A661HPM7-F1
#
_entry.id   AF-A0A661HPM7-F1
#
_cell.length_a   1.000
_cell.length_b   1.000
_cell.length_c   1.000
_cell.angle_alpha   90.00
_cell.angle_beta   90.00
_cell.angle_gamma   90.00
#
_symmetry.space_group_name_H-M   'P 1'
#
loop_
_entity.id
_entity.type
_entity.pdbx_description
1 polymer ?
#
loop_
_entity_poly.entity_id
_entity_poly.type
_entity_poly.pdbx_seq_one_letter_code
_entity_poly.pdbx_strand_id
1 'polypeptide(L)' 'MIVVAFASIIQKSLPDAIILFMGVGLGSVILFYLFQAPDVAMTEAVISAGISSLIFLMALKHLGEES' A
#
# COMPACT_ATOMS: atom_id res chain seq x y z
N MET A 1 -7.74 5.91 -5.85
CA MET A 1 -7.77 5.60 -4.41
C MET A 1 -9.05 4.90 -3.98
N ILE A 2 -10.22 5.56 -3.99
CA ILE A 2 -11.43 5.01 -3.35
C ILE A 2 -11.84 3.64 -3.94
N VAL A 3 -11.93 3.53 -5.27
CA VAL A 3 -12.27 2.26 -5.93
C VAL A 3 -11.25 1.16 -5.61
N VAL A 4 -9.96 1.49 -5.60
CA VAL A 4 -8.86 0.55 -5.28
C VAL A 4 -8.91 0.14 -3.80
N ALA A 5 -9.30 1.05 -2.90
CA ALA A 5 -9.45 0.76 -1.48
C ALA A 5 -10.60 -0.23 -1.25
N PHE A 6 -11.75 -0.02 -1.90
CA PHE A 6 -12.84 -1.01 -1.87
C PHE A 6 -12.41 -2.35 -2.47
N ALA A 7 -11.71 -2.34 -3.61
CA ALA A 7 -11.18 -3.57 -4.22
C ALA A 7 -10.22 -4.33 -3.29
N SER A 8 -9.35 -3.62 -2.56
CA SER A 8 -8.41 -4.21 -1.60
C SER A 8 -9.13 -4.94 -0.46
N ILE A 9 -10.25 -4.42 0.03
CA ILE A 9 -11.03 -5.03 1.13
C ILE A 9 -11.78 -6.29 0.66
N ILE A 10 -12.24 -6.31 -0.59
CA ILE A 10 -13.05 -7.41 -1.14
C ILE A 10 -12.18 -8.60 -1.59
N GLN A 11 -10.87 -8.37 -1.76
CA GLN A 11 -9.97 -9.35 -2.34
C GLN A 11 -9.73 -10.55 -1.42
N LYS A 12 -9.95 -11.77 -1.93
CA LYS A 12 -9.75 -13.02 -1.18
C LYS A 12 -8.29 -13.41 -1.00
N SER A 13 -7.45 -13.09 -1.97
CA SER A 13 -6.01 -13.37 -1.93
C SER A 13 -5.30 -12.26 -1.16
N LEU A 14 -4.68 -12.61 -0.02
CA LEU A 14 -3.83 -11.67 0.72
C LEU A 14 -2.76 -10.97 -0.14
N PRO A 15 -2.02 -11.65 -1.04
CA PRO A 15 -1.01 -11.01 -1.88
C PRO A 15 -1.62 -9.91 -2.77
N ASP A 16 -2.75 -10.20 -3.40
CA ASP A 16 -3.45 -9.24 -4.26
C ASP A 16 -4.02 -8.07 -3.45
N ALA A 17 -4.54 -8.33 -2.25
CA ALA A 17 -5.04 -7.30 -1.34
C ALA A 17 -3.92 -6.33 -0.93
N ILE A 18 -2.71 -6.84 -0.67
CA ILE A 18 -1.50 -6.06 -0.34
C ILE A 18 -1.07 -5.20 -1.53
N ILE A 19 -1.07 -5.75 -2.75
CA ILE A 19 -0.72 -4.99 -3.96
C ILE A 19 -1.73 -3.85 -4.20
N LEU A 20 -3.02 -4.13 -4.02
CA LEU A 20 -4.07 -3.10 -4.13
C LEU A 20 -3.91 -2.03 -3.04
N PHE A 21 -3.59 -2.43 -1.81
CA PHE A 21 -3.30 -1.51 -0.71
C PHE A 21 -2.11 -0.60 -1.01
N MET A 22 -1.04 -1.12 -1.63
CA MET A 22 0.08 -0.30 -2.10
C MET A 22 -0.37 0.73 -3.15
N GLY A 23 -1.29 0.36 -4.04
CA GLY A 23 -1.90 1.28 -5.01
C GLY A 23 -2.75 2.39 -4.36
N VAL A 24 -3.31 2.14 -3.17
CA VAL A 24 -4.01 3.16 -2.38
C VAL A 24 -2.99 4.19 -1.86
N GLY A 25 -1.88 3.77 -1.27
CA GLY A 25 -0.83 4.67 -0.78
C GLY A 25 -0.15 5.47 -1.90
N LEU A 26 0.08 4.89 -3.08
CA LEU A 26 0.56 5.66 -4.24
C LEU A 26 -0.44 6.74 -4.69
N GLY A 27 -1.74 6.48 -4.58
CA GLY A 27 -2.75 7.50 -4.84
C GLY A 27 -2.75 8.64 -3.81
N SER A 28 -2.40 8.35 -2.56
CA SER A 28 -2.21 9.34 -1.48
C SER A 28 -1.07 10.31 -1.80
N VAL A 29 0.07 9.79 -2.30
CA VAL A 29 1.21 10.61 -2.75
C VAL A 29 0.79 11.65 -3.80
N ILE A 30 -0.05 11.26 -4.75
CA ILE A 30 -0.57 12.17 -5.79
C ILE A 30 -1.45 13.27 -5.17
N LEU A 31 -2.27 12.93 -4.17
CA LEU A 31 -3.12 13.90 -3.47
C LEU A 31 -2.27 14.91 -2.67
N PHE A 32 -1.24 14.46 -1.96
CA PHE A 32 -0.34 15.35 -1.22
C PHE A 32 0.45 16.27 -2.15
N TYR A 33 0.87 15.77 -3.30
CA TYR A 33 1.48 16.60 -4.33
C TYR A 33 0.51 17.70 -4.80
N LEU A 34 -0.76 17.34 -5.05
CA LEU A 34 -1.80 18.30 -5.48
C LEU A 34 -2.14 19.34 -4.39
N PHE A 35 -2.05 18.96 -3.12
CA PHE A 35 -2.25 19.83 -1.97
C PHE A 35 -1.04 20.71 -1.63
N GLN A 36 -0.02 20.75 -2.51
CA GLN A 36 1.22 21.50 -2.31
C GLN A 36 1.98 21.09 -1.03
N ALA A 37 1.89 19.82 -0.63
CA ALA A 37 2.65 19.24 0.48
C ALA A 37 3.72 18.26 -0.05
N PRO A 38 4.78 18.75 -0.73
CA PRO A 38 5.77 17.89 -1.38
C PRO A 38 6.63 17.09 -0.39
N ASP A 39 6.83 17.61 0.82
CA ASP A 39 7.58 16.92 1.89
C ASP A 39 6.83 15.65 2.36
N VAL A 40 5.53 15.80 2.61
CA VAL A 40 4.65 14.68 2.97
C VAL A 40 4.52 13.69 1.82
N ALA A 41 4.42 14.17 0.57
CA ALA A 41 4.37 13.29 -0.60
C ALA A 41 5.64 12.42 -0.73
N MET A 42 6.82 12.99 -0.47
CA MET A 42 8.09 12.25 -0.55
C MET A 42 8.20 11.19 0.57
N THR A 43 7.82 11.55 1.80
CA THR A 43 7.86 10.61 2.93
C THR A 43 6.83 9.49 2.78
N GLU A 44 5.61 9.82 2.34
CA GLU A 44 4.55 8.85 2.04
C GLU A 44 4.99 7.88 0.92
N ALA A 45 5.68 8.36 -0.12
CA ALA A 45 6.17 7.51 -1.21
C ALA A 45 7.18 6.47 -0.73
N VAL A 46 8.11 6.86 0.14
CA VAL A 46 9.11 5.95 0.73
C VAL A 46 8.42 4.91 1.63
N ILE A 47 7.46 5.34 2.45
CA ILE A 47 6.73 4.44 3.35
C ILE A 47 5.85 3.46 2.55
N SER A 48 5.11 3.96 1.55
CA SER A 48 4.13 3.19 0.78
C SER A 48 4.77 2.23 -0.23
N ALA A 49 5.92 2.57 -0.81
CA ALA A 49 6.61 1.73 -1.80
C ALA A 49 7.71 0.86 -1.18
N GLY A 50 8.31 1.30 -0.08
CA GLY A 50 9.40 0.60 0.59
C GLY A 50 8.92 -0.15 1.83
N ILE A 51 8.72 0.60 2.91
CA ILE A 51 8.60 0.03 4.27
C ILE A 51 7.34 -0.82 4.42
N SER A 52 6.17 -0.28 4.07
CA SER A 52 4.90 -0.99 4.24
C SER A 52 4.85 -2.25 3.37
N SER A 53 5.32 -2.16 2.13
CA SER A 53 5.41 -3.28 1.19
C SER A 53 6.31 -4.39 1.73
N LEU A 54 7.50 -4.04 2.23
CA LEU A 54 8.44 -5.01 2.81
C LEU A 54 7.84 -5.71 4.03
N ILE A 55 7.22 -4.94 4.95
CA ILE A 55 6.60 -5.51 6.15
C ILE A 55 5.47 -6.47 5.77
N PHE A 56 4.59 -6.10 4.84
CA PHE A 56 3.48 -6.95 4.42
C PHE A 56 3.95 -8.20 3.67
N LEU A 57 4.96 -8.09 2.81
CA LEU A 57 5.54 -9.26 2.14
C LEU A 57 6.22 -10.19 3.14
N MET A 58 6.91 -9.65 4.15
CA MET A 58 7.54 -10.44 5.20
C MET A 58 6.50 -11.14 6.08
N ALA A 59 5.41 -10.44 6.44
CA ALA A 59 4.29 -11.02 7.17
C ALA A 59 3.60 -12.12 6.36
N LEU A 60 3.35 -11.88 5.07
CA LEU A 60 2.77 -12.86 4.15
C LEU A 60 3.64 -14.11 4.05
N LYS A 61 4.97 -13.95 3.99
CA LYS A 61 5.91 -15.07 3.99
C LYS A 61 5.79 -15.91 5.26
N HIS A 62 5.76 -15.28 6.44
CA HIS A 62 5.63 -16.00 7.72
C HIS A 62 4.29 -16.74 7.83
N LEU A 63 3.19 -16.13 7.39
CA LEU A 63 1.88 -16.77 7.35
C LEU A 63 1.84 -17.99 6.40
N GLY A 64 2.61 -17.96 5.31
CA GLY A 64 2.75 -19.09 4.40
C GLY A 64 3.65 -20.21 4.94
N GLU A 65 4.54 -19.94 5.89
CA GLU A 65 5.43 -20.94 6.52
C GLU A 65 4.74 -21.74 7.65
N GLU A 66 3.60 -21.27 8.17
CA GLU A 66 2.78 -21.98 9.18
C GLU A 66 1.72 -22.94 8.59
N SER A 67 1.58 -23.03 7.26
CA SER A 67 0.58 -23.88 6.57
C SER A 67 1.15 -25.19 6.03
#